data_AF-A0AAW3N299-F1
#
_entry.id   AF-A0AAW3N299-F1
#
_cell.length_a   1.000
_cell.length_b   1.000
_cell.length_c   1.000
_cell.angle_alpha   90.00
_cell.angle_beta   90.00
_cell.angle_gamma   90.00
#
_symmetry.space_group_name_H-M   'P 1'
#
loop_
_entity.id
_entity.type
_entity.pdbx_description
1 polymer ?
#
loop_
_entity_poly.entity_id
_entity_poly.type
_entity_poly.pdbx_seq_one_letter_code
_entity_poly.pdbx_strand_id
1 'polypeptide(L)'
;MSITRKPVTRDNAAIGAFIAGAPDARAAQPAPAGDQQPARRQKVKISFDIDPDLLARVDQVAKASGVSRNAALALGASWLIDDFKGRTARRNG
;
A
#
# COMPACT_ATOMS: atom_id res chain seq x y z
N MET A 1 37.15 41.45 9.29
CA MET A 1 37.42 40.15 8.64
C MET A 1 36.17 39.72 7.88
N SER A 2 36.23 39.64 6.55
CA SER A 2 35.10 39.27 5.68
C SER A 2 35.36 37.91 5.03
N ILE A 3 34.39 36.99 5.12
CA ILE A 3 34.45 35.66 4.50
C ILE A 3 33.64 35.70 3.21
N THR A 4 34.35 35.80 2.08
CA THR A 4 33.80 35.68 0.73
C THR A 4 33.44 34.23 0.47
N ARG A 5 32.15 33.88 0.41
CA ARG A 5 31.71 32.54 0.00
C ARG A 5 31.88 32.37 -1.51
N LYS A 6 32.70 31.42 -1.93
CA LYS A 6 32.78 30.97 -3.33
C LYS A 6 31.45 30.31 -3.74
N PRO A 7 30.91 30.58 -4.94
CA PRO A 7 29.75 29.85 -5.45
C PRO A 7 30.18 28.44 -5.84
N VAL A 8 29.45 27.44 -5.35
CA VAL A 8 29.68 26.03 -5.69
C VAL A 8 28.77 25.70 -6.88
N THR A 9 29.24 25.90 -8.10
CA THR A 9 28.62 25.32 -9.29
C THR A 9 28.94 23.83 -9.31
N ARG A 10 27.98 23.00 -8.88
CA ARG A 10 28.03 21.55 -9.06
C ARG A 10 27.56 21.24 -10.48
N ASP A 11 28.44 20.72 -11.33
CA ASP A 11 28.07 20.22 -12.65
C ASP A 11 27.38 18.85 -12.53
N ASN A 12 26.04 18.87 -12.48
CA ASN A 12 25.19 17.67 -12.41
C ASN A 12 25.39 16.72 -13.60
N ALA A 13 25.82 17.23 -14.76
CA ALA A 13 26.07 16.43 -15.96
C ALA A 13 27.28 15.49 -15.79
N ALA A 14 28.36 15.97 -15.15
CA ALA A 14 29.54 15.16 -14.88
C ALA A 14 29.25 14.06 -13.84
N ILE A 15 28.39 14.36 -12.87
CA ILE A 15 27.94 13.39 -11.86
C ILE A 15 27.09 12.29 -12.52
N GLY A 16 26.20 12.64 -13.45
CA GLY A 16 25.40 11.66 -14.20
C GLY A 16 26.26 10.71 -15.04
N ALA A 17 27.28 11.24 -15.72
CA ALA A 17 28.21 10.42 -16.51
C ALA A 17 29.06 9.48 -15.65
N PHE A 18 29.45 9.90 -14.45
CA PHE A 18 30.17 9.05 -13.49
C PHE A 18 29.29 7.92 -12.94
N ILE A 19 28.04 8.22 -12.57
CA ILE A 19 27.08 7.22 -12.09
C ILE A 19 26.76 6.19 -13.18
N ALA A 20 26.62 6.62 -14.43
CA ALA A 20 26.33 5.74 -15.57
C ALA A 20 27.52 4.85 -15.98
N GLY A 21 28.76 5.26 -15.65
CA GLY A 21 29.97 4.49 -15.94
C GLY A 21 30.30 3.39 -14.92
N ALA A 22 29.54 3.30 -13.82
CA ALA A 22 29.76 2.30 -12.80
C ALA A 22 29.37 0.89 -13.31
N PRO A 23 30.18 -0.15 -13.04
CA PRO A 23 29.99 -1.49 -13.60
C PRO A 23 28.73 -2.22 -13.08
N ASP A 24 28.07 -1.68 -12.06
CA ASP A 24 26.76 -2.08 -11.54
C ASP A 24 25.59 -1.36 -12.24
N ALA A 25 25.82 -0.27 -12.96
CA ALA A 25 24.81 0.46 -13.72
C ALA A 25 24.38 -0.25 -15.02
N ARG A 26 24.92 -1.46 -15.29
CA ARG A 26 24.41 -2.32 -16.35
C ARG A 26 22.98 -2.70 -15.97
N ALA A 27 22.02 -1.99 -16.57
CA ALA A 27 20.60 -2.24 -16.42
C ALA A 27 20.34 -3.76 -16.49
N ALA A 28 19.78 -4.29 -15.40
CA ALA A 28 19.28 -5.65 -15.37
C ALA A 28 18.38 -5.83 -16.60
N GLN A 29 18.73 -6.80 -17.45
CA GLN A 29 17.88 -7.21 -18.56
C GLN A 29 16.47 -7.42 -18.01
N PRO A 30 15.42 -6.84 -18.63
CA PRO A 30 14.06 -7.09 -18.18
C PRO A 30 13.80 -8.59 -18.24
N ALA A 31 13.50 -9.17 -17.08
CA ALA A 31 13.03 -10.54 -16.99
C ALA A 31 11.81 -10.71 -17.92
N PRO A 32 11.64 -11.86 -18.60
CA PRO A 32 10.47 -12.12 -19.42
C PRO A 32 9.21 -11.90 -18.57
N ALA A 33 8.17 -11.34 -19.19
CA ALA A 33 6.91 -10.97 -18.57
C ALA A 33 6.21 -12.19 -17.93
N GLY A 34 6.63 -12.54 -16.72
CA GLY A 34 5.85 -13.35 -15.79
C GLY A 34 4.71 -12.50 -15.27
N ASP A 35 3.52 -13.11 -15.21
CA ASP A 35 2.26 -12.56 -14.75
C ASP A 35 2.43 -11.34 -13.84
N GLN A 36 2.19 -10.15 -14.40
CA GLN A 36 2.17 -8.91 -13.64
C GLN A 36 1.11 -9.05 -12.55
N GLN A 37 1.57 -9.37 -11.35
CA GLN A 37 0.77 -9.42 -10.15
C GLN A 37 -0.01 -8.10 -10.08
N PRO A 38 -1.35 -8.12 -10.00
CA PRO A 38 -2.14 -6.91 -10.12
C PRO A 38 -1.63 -5.89 -9.11
N ALA A 39 -1.20 -4.73 -9.63
CA ALA A 39 -0.60 -3.67 -8.84
C ALA A 39 -1.46 -3.44 -7.59
N ARG A 40 -0.86 -3.65 -6.42
CA ARG A 40 -1.56 -3.62 -5.13
C ARG A 40 -2.27 -2.28 -5.00
N ARG A 41 -3.61 -2.28 -5.15
CA ARG A 41 -4.41 -1.05 -5.09
C ARG A 41 -4.13 -0.32 -3.78
N GLN A 42 -3.93 0.99 -3.89
CA GLN A 42 -3.63 1.82 -2.74
C GLN A 42 -4.84 1.82 -1.79
N LYS A 43 -4.59 1.56 -0.50
CA LYS A 43 -5.64 1.58 0.51
C LYS A 43 -6.07 3.04 0.75
N VAL A 44 -7.37 3.30 0.67
CA VAL A 44 -7.95 4.61 0.98
C VAL A 44 -8.26 4.67 2.48
N LYS A 45 -7.87 5.75 3.15
CA LYS A 45 -8.27 6.02 4.53
C LYS A 45 -9.67 6.62 4.52
N ILE A 46 -10.58 6.01 5.27
CA ILE A 46 -11.97 6.45 5.38
C ILE A 46 -12.27 6.66 6.86
N SER A 47 -12.86 7.80 7.20
CA SER A 47 -13.40 8.07 8.53
C SER A 47 -14.90 7.79 8.50
N PHE A 48 -15.40 7.04 9.47
CA PHE A 48 -16.82 6.76 9.63
C PHE A 48 -17.13 6.59 11.12
N ASP A 49 -18.39 6.84 11.48
CA ASP A 49 -18.88 6.64 12.84
C ASP A 49 -19.29 5.18 13.03
N ILE A 50 -18.90 4.60 14.16
CA ILE A 50 -19.25 3.24 14.57
C ILE A 50 -19.77 3.25 15.98
N ASP A 51 -20.78 2.44 16.24
CA ASP A 51 -21.31 2.20 17.57
C ASP A 51 -20.19 1.72 18.52
N PRO A 52 -20.04 2.32 19.72
CA PRO A 52 -18.94 2.01 20.63
C PRO A 52 -18.97 0.56 21.12
N ASP A 53 -20.15 -0.01 21.35
CA ASP A 53 -20.28 -1.40 21.79
C ASP A 53 -19.93 -2.38 20.67
N LEU A 54 -20.28 -2.05 19.42
CA LEU A 54 -19.84 -2.79 18.26
C LEU A 54 -18.31 -2.72 18.09
N LEU A 55 -17.72 -1.54 18.26
CA LEU A 55 -16.27 -1.36 18.19
C LEU A 55 -15.53 -2.21 19.24
N ALA A 56 -16.04 -2.25 20.48
CA ALA A 56 -15.48 -3.08 21.54
C ALA A 56 -15.49 -4.58 21.19
N ARG A 57 -16.59 -5.06 20.59
CA ARG A 57 -16.71 -6.44 20.11
C ARG A 57 -15.72 -6.75 18.98
N VAL A 58 -15.59 -5.84 18.01
CA VAL A 58 -14.60 -5.99 16.93
C VAL A 58 -13.18 -6.05 17.49
N ASP A 59 -12.86 -5.20 18.48
CA ASP A 59 -11.54 -5.20 19.11
C ASP A 59 -11.24 -6.48 19.86
N GLN A 60 -12.25 -7.06 20.54
CA GLN A 60 -12.10 -8.35 21.20
C GLN A 60 -11.77 -9.46 20.19
N VAL A 61 -12.50 -9.50 19.07
CA VAL A 61 -12.27 -10.47 17.99
C VAL A 61 -10.90 -10.26 17.35
N ALA A 62 -10.52 -9.00 17.09
CA ALA A 62 -9.23 -8.65 16.52
C ALA A 62 -8.07 -9.11 17.42
N LYS A 63 -8.18 -8.87 18.73
CA LYS A 63 -7.20 -9.33 19.73
C LYS A 63 -7.12 -10.85 19.80
N ALA A 64 -8.27 -11.53 19.86
CA ALA A 64 -8.31 -12.99 19.93
C ALA A 64 -7.75 -13.67 18.67
N SER A 65 -7.96 -13.05 17.51
CA SER A 65 -7.51 -13.59 16.21
C SER A 65 -6.09 -13.15 15.82
N GLY A 66 -5.45 -12.28 16.62
CA GLY A 66 -4.12 -11.75 16.32
C GLY A 66 -4.05 -10.84 15.09
N VAL A 67 -5.18 -10.26 14.67
CA VAL A 67 -5.27 -9.40 13.49
C VAL A 67 -5.46 -7.93 13.89
N SER A 68 -5.07 -7.01 13.00
CA SER A 68 -5.37 -5.59 13.21
C SER A 68 -6.89 -5.34 13.21
N ARG A 69 -7.37 -4.34 13.95
CA ARG A 69 -8.77 -3.88 13.91
C ARG A 69 -9.28 -3.67 12.49
N ASN A 70 -8.47 -3.03 11.64
CA ASN A 70 -8.82 -2.80 10.24
C ASN A 70 -8.98 -4.10 9.44
N ALA A 71 -8.17 -5.12 9.74
CA ALA A 71 -8.31 -6.43 9.12
C ALA A 71 -9.58 -7.13 9.61
N ALA A 72 -9.91 -7.07 10.91
CA ALA A 72 -11.16 -7.61 11.44
C ALA A 72 -12.40 -6.97 10.77
N LEU A 73 -12.39 -5.64 10.61
CA LEU A 73 -13.44 -4.90 9.89
C LEU A 73 -13.53 -5.31 8.41
N ALA A 74 -12.39 -5.43 7.72
CA ALA A 74 -12.37 -5.83 6.33
C ALA A 74 -12.90 -7.26 6.12
N LEU A 75 -12.55 -8.18 7.02
CA LEU A 75 -13.07 -9.56 6.99
C LEU A 75 -14.58 -9.61 7.23
N GLY A 76 -15.07 -8.88 8.24
CA GLY A 76 -16.50 -8.79 8.53
C GLY A 76 -17.28 -8.19 7.35
N ALA A 77 -16.76 -7.14 6.72
CA ALA A 77 -17.37 -6.54 5.54
C ALA A 77 -17.41 -7.51 4.35
N SER A 78 -16.34 -8.29 4.12
CA SER A 78 -16.32 -9.31 3.07
C SER A 78 -17.40 -10.36 3.27
N TRP A 79 -17.50 -10.92 4.48
CA TRP A 79 -18.50 -11.93 4.81
C TRP A 79 -19.93 -11.40 4.66
N LEU A 80 -20.16 -10.16 5.09
CA LEU A 80 -21.45 -9.50 4.93
C LEU A 80 -21.85 -9.37 3.46
N ILE A 81 -20.93 -8.91 2.60
CA ILE A 81 -21.18 -8.75 1.16
C ILE A 81 -21.52 -10.10 0.52
N ASP A 82 -20.75 -11.14 0.85
CA ASP A 82 -20.93 -12.48 0.28
C ASP A 82 -22.27 -13.10 0.72
N ASP A 83 -22.64 -12.94 1.98
CA ASP A 83 -23.95 -13.37 2.51
C ASP A 83 -25.12 -12.65 1.80
N PHE A 84 -25.02 -11.33 1.62
CA PHE A 84 -26.05 -10.56 0.91
C PHE A 84 -26.18 -10.99 -0.55
N LYS A 85 -25.06 -11.22 -1.25
CA LYS A 85 -25.07 -11.74 -2.63
C LYS A 85 -25.71 -13.12 -2.71
N GLY A 86 -25.40 -14.00 -1.76
CA GLY A 86 -26.02 -15.32 -1.66
C GLY A 86 -27.53 -15.24 -1.46
N ARG A 87 -27.99 -14.35 -0.57
CA ARG A 87 -29.43 -14.14 -0.30
C ARG A 87 -30.17 -13.52 -1.48
N THR A 88 -29.58 -12.54 -2.16
CA THR A 88 -30.22 -11.93 -3.34
C THR A 88 -30.31 -12.91 -4.51
N ALA A 89 -29.28 -13.73 -4.74
CA ALA A 89 -29.29 -14.75 -5.77
C ALA A 89 -30.43 -15.78 -5.55
N ARG A 90 -30.68 -16.19 -4.30
CA ARG A 90 -31.78 -17.12 -3.96
C ARG A 90 -33.19 -16.50 -4.06
N ARG A 91 -33.31 -15.18 -4.02
CA ARG A 91 -34.62 -14.49 -4.08
C ARG A 91 -35.09 -14.25 -5.52
N ASN A 92 -34.16 -14.20 -6.48
CA ASN A 92 -34.42 -13.82 -7.86
C ASN A 92 -34.40 -15.01 -8.85
N GLY A 93 -34.30 -16.25 -8.36
CA GLY A 93 -34.39 -17.48 -9.15
C GLY A 93 -35.58 -18.31 -8.69
#